data_AF-A0A6M0BVI1-F1
#
_entry.id   AF-A0A6M0BVI1-F1
#
_cell.length_a   1.000
_cell.length_b   1.000
_cell.length_c   1.000
_cell.angle_alpha   90.00
_cell.angle_beta   90.00
_cell.angle_gamma   90.00
#
_symmetry.space_group_name_H-M   'P 1'
#
loop_
_entity.id
_entity.type
_entity.pdbx_description
1 polymer ?
#
loop_
_entity_poly.entity_id
_entity_poly.type
_entity_poly.pdbx_seq_one_letter_code
_entity_poly.pdbx_strand_id
1 'polypeptide(L)' 'MASFWVYLIPPVAGGVIGYFTNDIAIKMLFRPYKGYYIFGRKIPFTPGLIPANQERLAKRVADTI' A
#
# COMPACT_ATOMS: atom_id res chain seq x y z
N MET A 1 11.85 39.91 10.71
CA MET A 1 10.81 39.62 9.69
C MET A 1 10.73 38.10 9.59
N ALA A 2 9.71 37.46 10.16
CA ALA A 2 9.60 36.00 10.10
C ALA A 2 9.47 35.58 8.63
N SER A 3 10.42 34.79 8.15
CA SER A 3 10.48 34.38 6.75
C SER A 3 9.26 33.53 6.41
N PHE A 4 8.30 34.10 5.67
CA PHE A 4 7.08 33.45 5.17
C PHE A 4 7.33 32.04 4.59
N TRP A 5 8.53 31.84 4.03
CA TRP A 5 9.09 30.57 3.60
C TRP A 5 9.03 29.43 4.65
N VAL A 6 9.20 29.71 5.93
CA VAL A 6 9.18 28.70 7.00
C VAL A 6 7.78 28.12 7.21
N TYR A 7 6.72 28.86 6.87
CA TYR A 7 5.35 28.36 6.94
C TYR A 7 4.93 27.62 5.67
N LEU A 8 5.56 27.90 4.53
CA LEU A 8 5.22 27.31 3.23
C LEU A 8 5.98 26.00 2.96
N ILE A 9 7.23 25.88 3.41
CA ILE A 9 8.08 24.71 3.17
C ILE A 9 7.53 23.42 3.83
N PRO A 10 7.07 23.42 5.10
CA PRO A 10 6.64 22.18 5.76
C PRO A 10 5.40 21.53 5.12
N PRO A 11 4.32 22.26 4.76
CA PRO A 11 3.17 21.66 4.07
C PRO A 11 3.53 21.11 2.69
N VAL A 12 4.37 21.80 1.94
CA VAL A 12 4.80 21.36 0.60
C VAL A 12 5.64 20.09 0.70
N ALA A 13 6.64 20.07 1.58
CA ALA A 13 7.46 18.89 1.82
C ALA A 13 6.62 17.71 2.35
N GLY A 14 5.72 17.97 3.31
CA GLY A 14 4.80 16.98 3.85
C GLY A 14 3.84 16.43 2.79
N GLY A 15 3.35 17.28 1.88
CA GLY A 15 2.49 16.88 0.77
C GLY A 15 3.23 15.99 -0.24
N VAL A 16 4.46 16.34 -0.61
CA VAL A 16 5.29 15.53 -1.52
C VAL A 16 5.60 14.16 -0.91
N ILE A 17 6.04 14.12 0.35
CA ILE A 17 6.34 12.86 1.06
C ILE A 17 5.07 12.02 1.25
N GLY A 18 3.97 12.66 1.65
CA GLY A 18 2.68 12.01 1.86
C GLY A 18 2.12 11.41 0.56
N TYR A 19 2.19 12.15 -0.54
CA TYR A 19 1.75 11.66 -1.85
C TYR A 19 2.56 10.43 -2.29
N PHE A 20 3.89 10.50 -2.21
CA PHE A 20 4.76 9.37 -2.54
C PHE A 20 4.50 8.15 -1.68
N THR A 21 4.38 8.35 -0.36
CA THR A 21 4.15 7.25 0.58
C THR A 21 2.80 6.58 0.34
N ASN A 22 1.76 7.38 0.06
CA ASN A 22 0.41 6.88 -0.20
C ASN A 22 0.33 6.10 -1.51
N ASP A 23 1.01 6.56 -2.57
CA ASP A 23 1.10 5.83 -3.84
C ASP A 23 1.74 4.45 -3.65
N ILE A 24 2.84 4.38 -2.89
CA ILE A 24 3.51 3.12 -2.56
C ILE A 24 2.58 2.21 -1.74
N ALA A 25 1.86 2.75 -0.75
CA ALA A 25 0.95 1.98 0.10
C ALA A 25 -0.20 1.35 -0.71
N ILE A 26 -0.81 2.12 -1.63
CA ILE A 26 -1.84 1.60 -2.54
C ILE A 26 -1.24 0.48 -3.39
N LYS A 27 -0.05 0.68 -3.94
CA LYS A 27 0.63 -0.34 -4.76
C LYS A 27 0.92 -1.61 -3.96
N MET A 28 1.22 -1.50 -2.66
CA MET A 28 1.46 -2.63 -1.75
C MET A 28 0.18 -3.41 -1.37
N LEU A 29 -1.00 -2.77 -1.43
CA LEU A 29 -2.27 -3.48 -1.22
C LEU A 29 -2.60 -4.42 -2.38
N PHE A 30 -2.30 -4.00 -3.62
CA PHE A 30 -2.60 -4.75 -4.84
C PHE A 30 -1.44 -5.66 -5.29
N ARG A 31 -0.19 -5.29 -5.02
CA ARG A 31 1.03 -6.06 -5.33
C ARG A 31 1.82 -6.28 -4.04
N PRO A 32 2.40 -7.46 -3.79
CA PRO A 32 2.74 -8.48 -4.76
C PRO A 32 1.65 -9.53 -4.96
N TYR A 33 1.40 -9.93 -6.21
CA TYR A 33 0.41 -10.95 -6.57
C TYR A 33 0.79 -12.37 -6.11
N LYS A 34 2.07 -12.59 -5.77
CA LYS A 34 2.59 -13.86 -5.25
C LYS A 34 3.34 -13.61 -3.94
N GLY A 35 3.23 -14.54 -3.00
CA GLY A 35 4.02 -14.51 -1.77
C GLY A 35 5.48 -14.83 -2.08
N TYR A 36 6.40 -14.01 -1.58
CA TYR A 36 7.83 -14.27 -1.73
C TYR A 36 8.31 -15.09 -0.52
N TYR A 37 9.10 -16.12 -0.79
CA TYR A 37 9.71 -16.98 0.21
C TYR A 37 11.22 -16.79 0.13
N ILE A 38 11.84 -16.39 1.24
CA ILE A 38 13.29 -16.25 1.38
C ILE A 38 13.75 -17.23 2.45
N PHE A 39 14.76 -18.05 2.15
CA PHE A 39 15.29 -19.10 3.04
C PHE A 39 14.22 -20.03 3.65
N GLY A 40 13.16 -20.35 2.87
CA GLY A 40 12.07 -21.23 3.31
C GLY A 40 11.06 -20.57 4.26
N ARG A 41 11.22 -19.28 4.60
CA ARG A 41 10.23 -18.51 5.38
C ARG A 41 9.49 -17.51 4.49
N LYS A 42 8.16 -17.48 4.63
CA LYS A 42 7.29 -16.51 3.96
C LYS A 42 7.56 -15.13 4.53
N ILE A 43 7.79 -14.15 3.67
CA ILE A 43 8.02 -12.77 4.10
C ILE A 43 6.70 -12.19 4.64
N PRO A 44 6.68 -11.64 5.88
CA PRO A 44 5.53 -10.89 6.37
C PRO A 44 5.27 -9.73 5.40
N PHE A 45 4.01 -9.46 5.07
CA PHE A 45 3.58 -8.47 4.04
C PHE A 45 3.63 -8.94 2.58
N THR A 46 3.84 -10.23 2.29
CA THR A 46 3.59 -10.82 0.97
C THR A 46 2.75 -12.10 1.10
N PRO A 47 1.80 -12.42 0.18
CA PRO A 47 1.29 -11.60 -0.92
C PRO A 47 0.49 -10.38 -0.43
N GLY A 48 0.13 -9.47 -1.34
CA GLY A 48 -0.75 -8.34 -1.03
C GLY A 48 -2.09 -8.79 -0.42
N LEU A 49 -2.74 -7.89 0.33
CA LEU A 49 -3.92 -8.23 1.14
C LEU A 49 -5.11 -8.71 0.29
N ILE A 50 -5.28 -8.11 -0.89
CA ILE A 50 -6.33 -8.46 -1.85
C ILE A 50 -6.05 -9.81 -2.52
N PRO A 51 -4.87 -10.05 -3.15
CA PRO A 51 -4.57 -11.36 -3.74
C PRO A 51 -4.61 -12.51 -2.74
N ALA A 52 -4.27 -12.28 -1.47
CA ALA A 52 -4.40 -13.28 -0.42
C ALA A 52 -5.84 -13.76 -0.17
N ASN A 53 -6.84 -12.95 -0.47
CA ASN A 53 -8.26 -13.22 -0.19
C ASN A 53 -9.12 -13.38 -1.46
N GLN A 54 -8.50 -13.47 -2.64
CA GLN A 54 -9.19 -13.56 -3.93
C GLN A 54 -10.17 -14.74 -4.01
N GLU A 55 -9.76 -15.91 -3.54
CA GLU A 55 -10.61 -17.11 -3.52
C GLU A 55 -11.88 -16.90 -2.67
N ARG A 56 -11.71 -16.34 -1.46
CA ARG A 56 -12.82 -16.03 -0.56
C ARG A 56 -13.78 -15.01 -1.17
N LEU A 57 -13.24 -14.02 -1.88
CA LEU A 57 -14.04 -12.98 -2.53
C LEU A 57 -14.82 -13.57 -3.72
N ALA A 58 -14.17 -14.38 -4.55
CA ALA A 58 -14.82 -15.07 -5.67
C ALA A 58 -15.96 -15.97 -5.20
N LYS A 59 -15.74 -16.73 -4.11
CA LYS A 59 -16.77 -17.60 -3.53
C LYS A 59 -17.98 -16.82 -3.04
N ARG A 60 -17.77 -15.71 -2.32
CA ARG A 60 -18.86 -14.84 -1.85
C ARG A 60 -19.66 -14.20 -2.99
N VAL A 61 -18.98 -13.80 -4.06
CA VAL A 61 -19.64 -13.26 -5.25
C VAL A 61 -20.48 -14.34 -5.94
N ALA A 62 -19.94 -15.56 -6.08
CA ALA A 62 -20.66 -16.69 -6.66
C ALA A 62 -21.87 -17.11 -5.82
N ASP A 63 -21.75 -17.15 -4.48
CA ASP A 63 -22.85 -17.49 -3.57
C ASP A 63 -23.97 -16.44 -3.54
N THR A 64 -23.73 -15.23 -4.05
CA THR A 64 -24.72 -14.13 -4.08
C THR A 64 -25.55 -14.12 -5.39
N ILE A 65 -25.14 -14.88 -6.41
CA ILE A 65 -25.87 -15.03 -7.69
C ILE A 65 -26.76 -16.27 -7.61
#